data_AF-A0A2I0FG14-F1
#
_entry.id   AF-A0A2I0FG14-F1
#
_cell.length_a   1.000
_cell.length_b   1.000
_cell.length_c   1.000
_cell.angle_alpha   90.00
_cell.angle_beta   90.00
_cell.angle_gamma   90.00
#
_symmetry.space_group_name_H-M   'P 1'
#
loop_
_entity.id
_entity.type
_entity.pdbx_description
1 polymer ?
#
loop_
_entity_poly.entity_id
_entity_poly.type
_entity_poly.pdbx_seq_one_letter_code
_entity_poly.pdbx_strand_id
1 'polypeptide(L)'
;MLSRVANSLYWMSRNAERAENNARILDVQLLQMIEASDEELVRDDDWKLIYEICASTDMMEYIKSLPAYNEDQLVYYLAMEEENFNSVASCVRFIRENARVSRDHITDDYWEVWNRCYLTLQDMDTENLSVREMQQFLQKVKNTALTSQGIVESSMSRGVEYQMIKIGKWLERAEKTARILNVVCERTLARSAAQQSEDYYYWLAALRMTNGYDAYLKANPPKMDPSLVLAFLVSNSSFPRSIRYCLNHMREAIVKLEDGKVSHYSWELFAKIDQLTADFDDFNFQDLEQQDMMNFLNEFQNGCNEIGQIFSKTYYLIDPDSENYKSTQTQTESAKGITSMKYKIEHTNIFKYDTVVDQSMNSIRLKPRTDEVQRLLSYRADITPASLTKEHIDIWGNNVETFFIAEHHQHLEVKTTSIVSIQKSPFIHQIDYSPEMRAIFHSKLFGEHYLAYLSNTAYTYLNPEQIEQVDRELGKFDNPVQYALDVMNFIHDHFTYNGESTDVSTKASESFDLRKGVCQDITHVMLGILRSKHIPARYVSGYLYVGENSALVGDAASHAWVEFMVPGVGWVGLDPTNNVEALENHIRVGVGRDYNDVSPVQGVYRGGSQSLDVKVSVSLLDQ
;
A
#
# COMPACT_ATOMS: atom_id res chain seq x y z
N MET A 1 4.06 -1.67 9.27
CA MET A 1 3.94 -0.47 8.40
C MET A 1 2.72 -0.68 7.52
N LEU A 2 1.77 0.26 7.46
CA LEU A 2 0.61 0.18 6.56
C LEU A 2 1.10 0.09 5.10
N SER A 3 0.49 -0.73 4.23
CA SER A 3 0.97 -0.89 2.84
C SER A 3 0.92 0.44 2.07
N ARG A 4 -0.01 1.33 2.40
CA ARG A 4 -0.05 2.70 1.85
C ARG A 4 1.13 3.58 2.27
N VAL A 5 1.59 3.48 3.52
CA VAL A 5 2.80 4.19 3.99
C VAL A 5 4.02 3.59 3.29
N ALA A 6 4.05 2.27 3.19
CA ALA A 6 5.08 1.53 2.48
C ALA A 6 5.19 1.97 1.01
N ASN A 7 4.04 2.06 0.33
CA ASN A 7 3.87 2.54 -1.03
C ASN A 7 4.34 3.98 -1.17
N SER A 8 3.91 4.85 -0.26
CA SER A 8 4.33 6.25 -0.26
C SER A 8 5.83 6.39 -0.06
N LEU A 9 6.46 5.68 0.89
CA LEU A 9 7.90 5.74 1.10
C LEU A 9 8.69 5.21 -0.11
N TYR A 10 8.22 4.10 -0.70
CA TYR A 10 8.81 3.49 -1.89
C TYR A 10 8.74 4.45 -3.10
N TRP A 11 7.54 4.94 -3.46
CA TRP A 11 7.39 5.84 -4.60
C TRP A 11 7.96 7.23 -4.34
N MET A 12 7.92 7.72 -3.11
CA MET A 12 8.63 8.95 -2.72
C MET A 12 10.11 8.83 -3.05
N SER A 13 10.74 7.71 -2.66
CA SER A 13 12.17 7.51 -2.94
C SER A 13 12.47 7.27 -4.41
N ARG A 14 11.63 6.52 -5.13
CA ARG A 14 11.78 6.34 -6.59
C ARG A 14 11.65 7.67 -7.31
N ASN A 15 10.63 8.46 -7.01
CA ASN A 15 10.45 9.77 -7.63
C ASN A 15 11.56 10.76 -7.23
N ALA A 16 12.11 10.68 -6.01
CA ALA A 16 13.25 11.49 -5.60
C ALA A 16 14.51 11.22 -6.42
N GLU A 17 14.83 9.93 -6.65
CA GLU A 17 15.93 9.57 -7.57
C GLU A 17 15.59 9.93 -9.02
N ARG A 18 14.35 9.75 -9.47
CA ARG A 18 13.90 10.13 -10.82
C ARG A 18 14.04 11.62 -11.08
N ALA A 19 13.58 12.45 -10.15
CA ALA A 19 13.67 13.91 -10.23
C ALA A 19 15.13 14.35 -10.32
N GLU A 20 16.01 13.78 -9.49
CA GLU A 20 17.45 14.08 -9.51
C GLU A 20 18.11 13.66 -10.82
N ASN A 21 17.83 12.43 -11.28
CA ASN A 21 18.38 11.89 -12.52
C ASN A 21 17.91 12.72 -13.72
N ASN A 22 16.61 12.98 -13.86
CA ASN A 22 16.05 13.76 -14.95
C ASN A 22 16.58 15.19 -14.93
N ALA A 23 16.65 15.83 -13.75
CA ALA A 23 17.22 17.16 -13.64
C ALA A 23 18.69 17.21 -14.02
N ARG A 24 19.46 16.16 -13.70
CA ARG A 24 20.87 16.04 -14.09
C ARG A 24 21.04 15.80 -15.59
N ILE A 25 20.24 14.92 -16.18
CA ILE A 25 20.27 14.64 -17.62
C ILE A 25 19.96 15.92 -18.41
N LEU A 26 18.91 16.65 -18.02
CA LEU A 26 18.56 17.93 -18.64
C LEU A 26 19.64 18.99 -18.45
N ASP A 27 20.23 19.09 -17.26
CA ASP A 27 21.31 20.06 -16.98
C ASP A 27 22.58 19.74 -17.79
N VAL A 28 22.93 18.46 -17.97
CA VAL A 28 24.05 18.05 -18.84
C VAL A 28 23.76 18.43 -20.30
N GLN A 29 22.53 18.20 -20.78
CA GLN A 29 22.15 18.58 -22.14
C GLN A 29 22.19 20.10 -22.34
N LEU A 30 21.65 20.87 -21.41
CA LEU A 30 21.67 22.34 -21.48
C LEU A 30 23.09 22.89 -21.44
N LEU A 31 23.98 22.29 -20.64
CA LEU A 31 25.41 22.66 -20.63
C LEU A 31 26.06 22.34 -21.98
N GLN A 32 25.77 21.16 -22.53
CA GLN A 32 26.28 20.72 -23.82
C GLN A 32 25.88 21.66 -24.97
N MET A 33 24.64 22.14 -24.98
CA MET A 33 24.19 23.15 -25.96
C MET A 33 24.98 24.45 -25.88
N ILE A 34 25.40 24.86 -24.67
CA ILE A 34 26.21 26.07 -24.47
C ILE A 34 27.67 25.82 -24.90
N GLU A 35 28.20 24.62 -24.63
CA GLU A 35 29.57 24.23 -24.98
C GLU A 35 29.75 24.04 -26.51
N ALA A 36 28.72 23.59 -27.22
CA ALA A 36 28.69 23.41 -28.67
C ALA A 36 28.62 24.77 -29.41
N SER A 37 29.77 25.44 -29.48
CA SER A 37 29.89 26.82 -29.96
C SER A 37 30.38 26.95 -31.42
N ASP A 38 30.43 25.86 -32.20
CA ASP A 38 30.79 25.91 -33.62
C ASP A 38 29.87 25.06 -34.51
N GLU A 39 29.53 25.65 -35.66
CA GLU A 39 28.70 25.14 -36.75
C GLU A 39 29.16 23.75 -37.24
N GLU A 40 28.45 22.66 -36.89
CA GLU A 40 28.01 21.60 -37.83
C GLU A 40 27.34 20.35 -37.21
N LEU A 41 27.36 20.13 -35.88
CA LEU A 41 27.08 18.76 -35.34
C LEU A 41 26.06 18.58 -34.20
N VAL A 42 25.29 19.58 -33.79
CA VAL A 42 24.18 19.38 -32.82
C VAL A 42 22.84 19.49 -33.57
N ARG A 43 22.39 18.38 -34.16
CA ARG A 43 21.21 18.33 -35.05
C ARG A 43 20.20 17.32 -34.53
N ASP A 44 19.09 17.76 -33.91
CA ASP A 44 17.83 17.02 -33.61
C ASP A 44 17.87 15.65 -32.88
N ASP A 45 18.94 14.89 -33.00
CA ASP A 45 19.12 13.52 -32.53
C ASP A 45 19.54 13.44 -31.06
N ASP A 46 20.17 14.49 -30.52
CA ASP A 46 20.59 14.53 -29.12
C ASP A 46 19.39 14.71 -28.18
N TRP A 47 18.38 15.47 -28.59
CA TRP A 47 17.12 15.59 -27.83
C TRP A 47 16.30 14.31 -27.84
N LYS A 48 16.35 13.52 -28.92
CA LYS A 48 15.75 12.19 -28.95
C LYS A 48 16.40 11.25 -27.93
N LEU A 49 17.72 11.33 -27.72
CA LEU A 49 18.42 10.55 -26.69
C LEU A 49 17.92 10.91 -25.29
N ILE A 50 17.81 12.21 -24.98
CA ILE A 50 17.31 12.68 -23.69
C ILE A 50 15.87 12.22 -23.46
N TYR A 51 15.08 12.25 -24.52
CA TYR A 51 13.70 11.79 -24.52
C TYR A 51 13.59 10.28 -24.27
N GLU A 52 14.38 9.47 -25.00
CA GLU A 52 14.49 8.01 -24.84
C GLU A 52 14.98 7.61 -23.44
N ILE A 53 15.64 8.50 -22.70
CA ILE A 53 16.04 8.26 -21.30
C ILE A 53 14.98 8.73 -20.30
N CYS A 54 14.29 9.84 -20.56
CA CYS A 54 13.42 10.51 -19.57
C CYS A 54 11.91 10.23 -19.71
N ALA A 55 11.41 9.89 -20.90
CA ALA A 55 9.98 9.72 -21.17
C ALA A 55 9.47 8.27 -21.02
N SER A 56 8.16 8.02 -21.10
CA SER A 56 7.60 6.65 -21.16
C SER A 56 7.38 6.19 -22.61
N THR A 57 7.26 4.88 -22.82
CA THR A 57 7.04 4.26 -24.15
C THR A 57 5.78 4.80 -24.84
N ASP A 58 4.67 4.90 -24.11
CA ASP A 58 3.38 5.43 -24.60
C ASP A 58 3.48 6.88 -25.08
N MET A 59 4.33 7.70 -24.42
CA MET A 59 4.57 9.09 -24.82
C MET A 59 5.43 9.17 -26.09
N MET A 60 6.30 8.17 -26.35
CA MET A 60 7.17 8.19 -27.53
C MET A 60 6.41 8.16 -28.85
N GLU A 61 5.24 7.51 -28.88
CA GLU A 61 4.39 7.49 -30.06
C GLU A 61 3.68 8.84 -30.29
N TYR A 62 3.23 9.50 -29.22
CA TYR A 62 2.64 10.84 -29.28
C TYR A 62 3.66 11.86 -29.82
N ILE A 63 4.89 11.79 -29.32
CA ILE A 63 5.94 12.74 -29.75
C ILE A 63 6.47 12.42 -31.16
N LYS A 64 6.48 11.17 -31.62
CA LYS A 64 6.77 10.89 -33.03
C LYS A 64 5.72 11.47 -34.00
N SER A 65 4.55 11.88 -33.49
CA SER A 65 3.45 12.42 -34.29
C SER A 65 3.41 13.95 -34.44
N LEU A 66 4.15 14.72 -33.61
CA LEU A 66 4.17 16.19 -33.74
C LEU A 66 5.24 16.66 -34.76
N PRO A 67 4.93 17.68 -35.58
CA PRO A 67 5.88 18.24 -36.54
C PRO A 67 6.93 19.13 -35.86
N ALA A 68 8.20 18.99 -36.27
CA ALA A 68 9.37 19.84 -35.95
C ALA A 68 9.36 20.52 -34.57
N TYR A 69 9.98 19.87 -33.58
CA TYR A 69 10.09 20.39 -32.22
C TYR A 69 11.00 21.60 -32.10
N ASN A 70 10.57 22.61 -31.34
CA ASN A 70 11.47 23.62 -30.80
C ASN A 70 12.14 23.05 -29.53
N GLU A 71 13.47 23.16 -29.43
CA GLU A 71 14.26 22.67 -28.30
C GLU A 71 13.72 23.16 -26.95
N ASP A 72 13.32 24.44 -26.88
CA ASP A 72 12.75 25.05 -25.67
C ASP A 72 11.46 24.35 -25.20
N GLN A 73 10.63 23.91 -26.15
CA GLN A 73 9.40 23.18 -25.84
C GLN A 73 9.71 21.78 -25.29
N LEU A 74 10.76 21.12 -25.78
CA LEU A 74 11.18 19.82 -25.27
C LEU A 74 11.75 19.92 -23.86
N VAL A 75 12.55 20.95 -23.59
CA VAL A 75 13.08 21.15 -22.24
C VAL A 75 11.95 21.44 -21.27
N TYR A 76 11.01 22.30 -21.67
CA TYR A 76 9.80 22.58 -20.88
C TYR A 76 8.98 21.30 -20.64
N TYR A 77 8.78 20.48 -21.67
CA TYR A 77 8.02 19.23 -21.56
C TYR A 77 8.63 18.25 -20.54
N LEU A 78 9.95 18.14 -20.51
CA LEU A 78 10.65 17.24 -19.59
C LEU A 78 10.85 17.85 -18.20
N ALA A 79 10.88 19.18 -18.08
CA ALA A 79 11.08 19.86 -16.81
C ALA A 79 9.77 20.16 -16.06
N MET A 80 8.74 20.65 -16.75
CA MET A 80 7.60 21.36 -16.15
C MET A 80 6.23 20.77 -16.47
N GLU A 81 6.05 20.15 -17.65
CA GLU A 81 4.73 19.69 -18.12
C GLU A 81 4.01 18.80 -17.11
N GLU A 82 2.74 19.11 -16.86
CA GLU A 82 1.94 18.41 -15.84
C GLU A 82 1.41 17.08 -16.34
N GLU A 83 1.06 16.99 -17.63
CA GLU A 83 0.63 15.74 -18.27
C GLU A 83 1.75 14.70 -18.33
N ASN A 84 3.01 15.15 -18.30
CA ASN A 84 4.15 14.27 -18.19
C ASN A 84 4.41 13.89 -16.73
N PHE A 85 3.97 12.70 -16.32
CA PHE A 85 4.21 12.16 -14.98
C PHE A 85 5.71 12.00 -14.63
N ASN A 86 6.57 11.91 -15.64
CA ASN A 86 8.03 11.82 -15.47
C ASN A 86 8.73 13.18 -15.53
N SER A 87 7.99 14.29 -15.71
CA SER A 87 8.61 15.60 -15.66
C SER A 87 9.22 15.87 -14.28
N VAL A 88 10.26 16.69 -14.23
CA VAL A 88 10.93 17.03 -12.96
C VAL A 88 9.93 17.65 -11.98
N ALA A 89 9.08 18.56 -12.46
CA ALA A 89 8.01 19.18 -11.68
C ALA A 89 7.00 18.15 -11.17
N SER A 90 6.47 17.26 -12.02
CA SER A 90 5.54 16.20 -11.60
C SER A 90 6.16 15.27 -10.56
N CYS A 91 7.43 14.89 -10.73
CA CYS A 91 8.15 14.12 -9.71
C CYS A 91 8.21 14.86 -8.37
N VAL A 92 8.52 16.17 -8.35
CA VAL A 92 8.51 17.00 -7.13
C VAL A 92 7.13 17.01 -6.47
N ARG A 93 6.05 17.15 -7.25
CA ARG A 93 4.67 17.07 -6.75
C ARG A 93 4.40 15.70 -6.12
N PHE A 94 4.77 14.60 -6.78
CA PHE A 94 4.61 13.24 -6.26
C PHE A 94 5.40 12.99 -4.98
N ILE A 95 6.65 13.47 -4.91
CA ILE A 95 7.48 13.33 -3.71
C ILE A 95 6.83 14.06 -2.55
N ARG A 96 6.37 15.29 -2.76
CA ARG A 96 5.68 16.09 -1.73
C ARG A 96 4.40 15.40 -1.25
N GLU A 97 3.55 14.92 -2.16
CA GLU A 97 2.32 14.23 -1.74
C GLU A 97 2.60 12.94 -0.97
N ASN A 98 3.56 12.13 -1.43
CA ASN A 98 3.92 10.91 -0.71
C ASN A 98 4.57 11.22 0.64
N ALA A 99 5.44 12.22 0.73
CA ALA A 99 6.02 12.69 1.99
C ALA A 99 4.94 13.21 2.96
N ARG A 100 3.85 13.80 2.44
CA ARG A 100 2.70 14.24 3.25
C ARG A 100 1.92 13.04 3.80
N VAL A 101 1.73 12.01 2.99
CA VAL A 101 1.04 10.76 3.40
C VAL A 101 1.87 9.98 4.42
N SER A 102 3.19 9.96 4.27
CA SER A 102 4.13 9.28 5.18
C SER A 102 4.74 10.21 6.23
N ARG A 103 4.08 11.32 6.58
CA ARG A 103 4.67 12.41 7.40
C ARG A 103 5.17 11.96 8.77
N ASP A 104 4.49 10.99 9.37
CA ASP A 104 4.82 10.41 10.69
C ASP A 104 5.97 9.39 10.63
N HIS A 105 6.41 9.02 9.41
CA HIS A 105 7.43 8.00 9.15
C HIS A 105 8.72 8.56 8.54
N ILE A 106 8.76 9.86 8.30
CA ILE A 106 9.93 10.60 7.81
C ILE A 106 10.31 11.68 8.83
N THR A 107 11.54 12.15 8.77
CA THR A 107 11.98 13.26 9.62
C THR A 107 11.35 14.58 9.17
N ASP A 108 11.18 15.50 10.12
CA ASP A 108 10.71 16.85 9.84
C ASP A 108 11.58 17.54 8.78
N ASP A 109 12.90 17.39 8.88
CA ASP A 109 13.86 17.94 7.92
C ASP A 109 13.61 17.42 6.50
N TYR A 110 13.29 16.12 6.34
CA TYR A 110 13.03 15.54 5.02
C TYR A 110 11.79 16.16 4.39
N TRP A 111 10.72 16.27 5.18
CA TRP A 111 9.48 16.94 4.77
C TRP A 111 9.74 18.40 4.37
N GLU A 112 10.44 19.16 5.22
CA GLU A 112 10.69 20.58 5.00
C GLU A 112 11.48 20.85 3.72
N VAL A 113 12.51 20.04 3.45
CA VAL A 113 13.35 20.20 2.26
C VAL A 113 12.54 20.00 0.98
N TRP A 114 11.73 18.95 0.89
CA TRP A 114 10.88 18.70 -0.28
C TRP A 114 9.71 19.67 -0.39
N ASN A 115 9.06 20.00 0.74
CA ASN A 115 7.97 20.98 0.74
C ASN A 115 8.46 22.36 0.31
N ARG A 116 9.67 22.77 0.71
CA ARG A 116 10.27 24.04 0.25
C ARG A 116 10.57 24.03 -1.24
N CYS A 117 11.04 22.90 -1.78
CA CYS A 117 11.25 22.74 -3.22
C CYS A 117 9.93 22.82 -3.99
N TYR A 118 8.87 22.21 -3.46
CA TYR A 118 7.51 22.28 -4.02
C TYR A 118 6.93 23.70 -3.98
N LEU A 119 7.08 24.43 -2.88
CA LEU A 119 6.62 25.83 -2.80
C LEU A 119 7.37 26.71 -3.81
N THR A 120 8.69 26.50 -3.98
CA THR A 120 9.44 27.20 -5.03
C THR A 120 8.86 26.91 -6.42
N LEU A 121 8.47 25.67 -6.71
CA LEU A 121 7.81 25.31 -7.97
C LEU A 121 6.47 26.03 -8.15
N GLN A 122 5.67 26.17 -7.08
CA GLN A 122 4.38 26.89 -7.14
C GLN A 122 4.53 28.39 -7.38
N ASP A 123 5.63 28.99 -6.93
CA ASP A 123 5.91 30.42 -7.10
C ASP A 123 6.48 30.78 -8.48
N MET A 124 6.82 29.78 -9.32
CA MET A 124 7.35 30.02 -10.67
C MET A 124 6.22 30.31 -11.66
N ASP A 125 6.45 31.28 -12.54
CA ASP A 125 5.61 31.48 -13.73
C ASP A 125 5.97 30.43 -14.79
N THR A 126 5.20 29.35 -14.83
CA THR A 126 5.40 28.25 -15.78
C THR A 126 5.07 28.63 -17.22
N GLU A 127 4.26 29.67 -17.46
CA GLU A 127 3.86 30.06 -18.82
C GLU A 127 4.96 30.85 -19.56
N ASN A 128 5.82 31.58 -18.82
CA ASN A 128 6.88 32.43 -19.39
C ASN A 128 8.27 32.14 -18.81
N LEU A 129 8.62 30.86 -18.69
CA LEU A 129 9.82 30.41 -17.97
C LEU A 129 11.09 30.54 -18.85
N SER A 130 12.07 31.33 -18.41
CA SER A 130 13.35 31.46 -19.13
C SER A 130 14.26 30.24 -18.93
N VAL A 131 15.16 29.97 -19.89
CA VAL A 131 16.18 28.89 -19.78
C VAL A 131 16.99 29.00 -18.49
N ARG A 132 17.31 30.23 -18.06
CA ARG A 132 18.06 30.49 -16.83
C ARG A 132 17.27 30.10 -15.58
N GLU A 133 15.97 30.42 -15.51
CA GLU A 133 15.10 30.03 -14.41
C GLU A 133 14.91 28.51 -14.37
N MET A 134 14.83 27.88 -15.54
CA MET A 134 14.78 26.43 -15.65
C MET A 134 16.05 25.78 -15.09
N GLN A 135 17.24 26.23 -15.50
CA GLN A 135 18.51 25.75 -14.94
C GLN A 135 18.58 25.93 -13.41
N GLN A 136 18.13 27.08 -12.90
CA GLN A 136 18.06 27.31 -11.45
C GLN A 136 17.14 26.31 -10.75
N PHE A 137 15.99 26.00 -11.33
CA PHE A 137 15.09 24.99 -10.81
C PHE A 137 15.70 23.58 -10.85
N LEU A 138 16.31 23.17 -11.96
CA LEU A 138 17.00 21.87 -12.06
C LEU A 138 18.10 21.74 -10.99
N GLN A 139 18.90 22.79 -10.80
CA GLN A 139 19.92 22.83 -9.74
C GLN A 139 19.31 22.76 -8.34
N LYS A 140 18.19 23.45 -8.11
CA LYS A 140 17.45 23.39 -6.84
C LYS A 140 16.96 21.98 -6.55
N VAL A 141 16.40 21.28 -7.53
CA VAL A 141 15.92 19.90 -7.38
C VAL A 141 17.08 18.95 -7.07
N LYS A 142 18.20 19.04 -7.79
CA LYS A 142 19.41 18.24 -7.49
C LYS A 142 19.92 18.47 -6.07
N ASN A 143 20.03 19.71 -5.63
CA ASN A 143 20.46 20.05 -4.28
C ASN A 143 19.48 19.54 -3.21
N THR A 144 18.18 19.64 -3.47
CA THR A 144 17.10 19.10 -2.61
C THR A 144 17.21 17.58 -2.50
N ALA A 145 17.41 16.88 -3.60
CA ALA A 145 17.58 15.43 -3.62
C ALA A 145 18.84 14.99 -2.85
N LEU A 146 19.98 15.66 -3.05
CA LEU A 146 21.20 15.36 -2.30
C LEU A 146 21.05 15.64 -0.81
N THR A 147 20.41 16.75 -0.45
CA THR A 147 20.14 17.13 0.95
C THR A 147 19.22 16.11 1.62
N SER A 148 18.12 15.72 0.95
CA SER A 148 17.19 14.73 1.47
C SER A 148 17.84 13.35 1.66
N GLN A 149 18.74 12.95 0.76
CA GLN A 149 19.57 11.75 0.97
C GLN A 149 20.47 11.88 2.19
N GLY A 150 21.12 13.04 2.39
CA GLY A 150 21.91 13.33 3.58
C GLY A 150 21.09 13.20 4.86
N ILE A 151 19.87 13.72 4.86
CA ILE A 151 18.93 13.62 5.99
C ILE A 151 18.58 12.16 6.28
N VAL A 152 18.15 11.39 5.27
CA VAL A 152 17.84 9.94 5.42
C VAL A 152 19.01 9.19 6.05
N GLU A 153 20.24 9.47 5.60
CA GLU A 153 21.42 8.80 6.16
C GLU A 153 21.78 9.33 7.56
N SER A 154 21.59 10.61 7.87
CA SER A 154 22.04 11.18 9.14
C SER A 154 21.06 11.00 10.30
N SER A 155 19.75 10.96 10.05
CA SER A 155 18.74 11.12 11.12
C SER A 155 17.65 10.06 11.17
N MET A 156 17.41 9.28 10.11
CA MET A 156 16.40 8.21 10.15
C MET A 156 16.91 6.94 10.84
N SER A 157 16.05 6.32 11.66
CA SER A 157 16.29 4.99 12.23
C SER A 157 16.41 3.92 11.14
N ARG A 158 17.32 2.95 11.29
CA ARG A 158 17.58 1.89 10.30
C ARG A 158 16.54 0.76 10.25
N GLY A 159 15.30 1.09 10.58
CA GLY A 159 14.15 0.19 10.56
C GLY A 159 13.52 0.05 9.17
N VAL A 160 12.26 -0.38 9.16
CA VAL A 160 11.49 -0.73 7.97
C VAL A 160 11.35 0.45 7.00
N GLU A 161 11.06 1.64 7.50
CA GLU A 161 10.89 2.87 6.71
C GLU A 161 12.17 3.21 5.93
N TYR A 162 13.32 3.11 6.59
CA TYR A 162 14.62 3.35 5.97
C TYR A 162 14.88 2.32 4.88
N GLN A 163 14.66 1.02 5.14
CA GLN A 163 14.88 0.00 4.10
C GLN A 163 13.95 0.22 2.89
N MET A 164 12.70 0.61 3.11
CA MET A 164 11.76 0.88 2.02
C MET A 164 12.23 2.02 1.11
N ILE A 165 12.72 3.11 1.68
CA ILE A 165 13.37 4.20 0.94
C ILE A 165 14.60 3.69 0.19
N LYS A 166 15.46 2.90 0.84
CA LYS A 166 16.68 2.38 0.21
C LYS A 166 16.38 1.49 -0.99
N ILE A 167 15.37 0.62 -0.91
CA ILE A 167 14.99 -0.27 -2.00
C ILE A 167 14.51 0.53 -3.20
N GLY A 168 13.56 1.46 -3.01
CA GLY A 168 13.08 2.33 -4.08
C GLY A 168 14.21 3.14 -4.71
N LYS A 169 15.12 3.68 -3.90
CA LYS A 169 16.32 4.39 -4.36
C LYS A 169 17.19 3.54 -5.28
N TRP A 170 17.59 2.36 -4.83
CA TRP A 170 18.54 1.53 -5.57
C TRP A 170 17.93 0.95 -6.84
N LEU A 171 16.65 0.59 -6.81
CA LEU A 171 15.94 0.09 -7.98
C LEU A 171 15.84 1.16 -9.07
N GLU A 172 15.36 2.36 -8.74
CA GLU A 172 15.25 3.46 -9.71
C GLU A 172 16.62 3.83 -10.30
N ARG A 173 17.66 3.85 -9.46
CA ARG A 173 19.02 4.19 -9.90
C ARG A 173 19.62 3.14 -10.83
N ALA A 174 19.41 1.86 -10.54
CA ALA A 174 19.89 0.77 -11.38
C ALA A 174 19.21 0.80 -12.76
N GLU A 175 17.88 0.91 -12.76
CA GLU A 175 17.06 1.01 -13.97
C GLU A 175 17.50 2.21 -14.83
N LYS A 176 17.65 3.40 -14.22
CA LYS A 176 18.04 4.61 -14.94
C LYS A 176 19.45 4.52 -15.54
N THR A 177 20.38 3.89 -14.83
CA THR A 177 21.74 3.69 -15.32
C THR A 177 21.75 2.76 -16.53
N ALA A 178 21.01 1.65 -16.47
CA ALA A 178 20.87 0.74 -17.60
C ALA A 178 20.23 1.44 -18.82
N ARG A 179 19.24 2.29 -18.59
CA ARG A 179 18.56 3.06 -19.65
C ARG A 179 19.49 4.07 -20.34
N ILE A 180 20.30 4.81 -19.57
CA ILE A 180 21.31 5.72 -20.11
C ILE A 180 22.30 4.94 -20.99
N LEU A 181 22.81 3.81 -20.50
CA LEU A 181 23.76 2.98 -21.23
C LEU A 181 23.18 2.43 -22.52
N ASN A 182 21.94 1.96 -22.50
CA ASN A 182 21.27 1.36 -23.65
C ASN A 182 21.15 2.35 -24.80
N VAL A 183 20.64 3.55 -24.51
CA VAL A 183 20.47 4.61 -25.52
C VAL A 183 21.82 5.07 -26.08
N VAL A 184 22.84 5.18 -25.22
CA VAL A 184 24.20 5.54 -25.67
C VAL A 184 24.81 4.44 -26.55
N CYS A 185 24.58 3.15 -26.23
CA CYS A 185 25.01 2.03 -27.06
C CYS A 185 24.33 2.02 -28.42
N GLU A 186 23.00 2.21 -28.46
CA GLU A 186 22.21 2.26 -29.69
C GLU A 186 22.69 3.37 -30.64
N ARG A 187 22.99 4.56 -30.08
CA ARG A 187 23.48 5.70 -30.86
C ARG A 187 24.89 5.49 -31.38
N THR A 188 25.77 4.95 -30.54
CA THR A 188 27.14 4.59 -30.94
C THR A 188 27.10 3.59 -32.10
N LEU A 189 26.23 2.57 -32.01
CA LEU A 189 26.02 1.56 -33.07
C LEU A 189 25.51 2.14 -34.38
N ALA A 190 24.49 3.01 -34.33
CA ALA A 190 23.89 3.62 -35.51
C ALA A 190 24.88 4.51 -36.29
N ARG A 191 25.92 5.04 -35.62
CA ARG A 191 26.91 5.96 -36.20
C ARG A 191 28.28 5.34 -36.48
N SER A 192 28.55 4.10 -36.05
CA SER A 192 29.80 3.35 -36.35
C SER A 192 30.14 3.22 -37.84
N ALA A 193 29.22 3.57 -38.75
CA ALA A 193 29.48 3.63 -40.19
C ALA A 193 30.16 4.94 -40.67
N ALA A 194 30.28 6.01 -39.85
CA ALA A 194 30.66 7.34 -40.34
C ALA A 194 31.84 8.08 -39.66
N GLN A 195 32.09 8.04 -38.34
CA GLN A 195 33.23 8.79 -37.73
C GLN A 195 33.52 8.42 -36.24
N GLN A 196 34.74 7.98 -35.90
CA GLN A 196 35.18 7.59 -34.53
C GLN A 196 35.32 8.75 -33.50
N SER A 197 35.23 10.01 -33.94
CA SER A 197 35.45 11.18 -33.07
C SER A 197 34.25 11.53 -32.17
N GLU A 198 33.05 11.03 -32.50
CA GLU A 198 31.79 11.39 -31.83
C GLU A 198 31.47 10.49 -30.63
N ASP A 199 31.99 9.25 -30.60
CA ASP A 199 31.75 8.30 -29.51
C ASP A 199 32.21 8.86 -28.16
N TYR A 200 33.34 9.59 -28.15
CA TYR A 200 33.86 10.25 -26.95
C TYR A 200 32.80 11.13 -26.26
N TYR A 201 31.99 11.84 -27.05
CA TYR A 201 31.01 12.79 -26.53
C TYR A 201 29.84 12.09 -25.84
N TYR A 202 29.30 11.02 -26.44
CA TYR A 202 28.18 10.27 -25.86
C TYR A 202 28.57 9.52 -24.58
N TRP A 203 29.76 8.93 -24.53
CA TRP A 203 30.26 8.26 -23.33
C TRP A 203 30.64 9.25 -22.21
N LEU A 204 31.17 10.43 -22.57
CA LEU A 204 31.35 11.54 -21.62
C LEU A 204 30.00 12.01 -21.06
N ALA A 205 28.99 12.16 -21.92
CA ALA A 205 27.63 12.52 -21.52
C ALA A 205 27.07 11.48 -20.54
N ALA A 206 27.19 10.19 -20.83
CA ALA A 206 26.76 9.10 -19.96
C ALA A 206 27.41 9.18 -18.56
N LEU A 207 28.72 9.44 -18.51
CA LEU A 207 29.45 9.63 -17.25
C LEU A 207 29.02 10.89 -16.50
N ARG A 208 28.72 11.99 -17.18
CA ARG A 208 28.19 13.21 -16.55
C ARG A 208 26.76 12.99 -16.02
N MET A 209 25.89 12.35 -16.80
CA MET A 209 24.51 11.99 -16.43
C MET A 209 24.46 11.06 -15.22
N THR A 210 25.42 10.15 -15.07
CA THR A 210 25.54 9.23 -13.93
C THR A 210 26.41 9.78 -12.78
N ASN A 211 26.92 11.01 -12.89
CA ASN A 211 27.89 11.58 -11.93
C ASN A 211 29.15 10.71 -11.72
N GLY A 212 29.53 9.93 -12.74
CA GLY A 212 30.61 8.96 -12.72
C GLY A 212 31.94 9.46 -13.27
N TYR A 213 31.97 10.62 -13.95
CA TYR A 213 33.17 11.12 -14.64
C TYR A 213 34.44 11.12 -13.77
N ASP A 214 34.39 11.75 -12.59
CA ASP A 214 35.55 11.83 -11.70
C ASP A 214 35.94 10.46 -11.13
N ALA A 215 34.96 9.61 -10.84
CA ALA A 215 35.20 8.27 -10.31
C ALA A 215 35.81 7.35 -11.37
N TYR A 216 35.39 7.48 -12.62
CA TYR A 216 35.93 6.77 -13.77
C TYR A 216 37.39 7.13 -14.01
N LEU A 217 37.72 8.43 -14.05
CA LEU A 217 39.10 8.89 -14.26
C LEU A 217 40.07 8.49 -13.15
N LYS A 218 39.56 8.25 -11.94
CA LYS A 218 40.38 7.71 -10.83
C LYS A 218 40.65 6.22 -10.96
N ALA A 219 39.73 5.47 -11.57
CA ALA A 219 39.81 4.01 -11.68
C ALA A 219 40.45 3.54 -13.00
N ASN A 220 40.38 4.35 -14.05
CA ASN A 220 40.80 4.00 -15.40
C ASN A 220 41.76 5.04 -15.98
N PRO A 221 42.54 4.69 -17.02
CA PRO A 221 43.31 5.66 -17.79
C PRO A 221 42.40 6.78 -18.33
N PRO A 222 42.92 7.99 -18.57
CA PRO A 222 42.17 9.12 -19.12
C PRO A 222 41.90 8.95 -20.62
N LYS A 223 41.26 7.84 -20.98
CA LYS A 223 40.80 7.50 -22.32
C LYS A 223 39.34 7.09 -22.19
N MET A 224 38.46 7.72 -22.97
CA MET A 224 37.04 7.33 -23.02
C MET A 224 36.86 6.18 -23.99
N ASP A 225 37.27 5.00 -23.55
CA ASP A 225 36.98 3.76 -24.26
C ASP A 225 35.56 3.30 -23.90
N PRO A 226 34.65 3.16 -24.88
CA PRO A 226 33.29 2.66 -24.68
C PRO A 226 33.21 1.42 -23.78
N SER A 227 34.09 0.44 -24.01
CA SER A 227 34.08 -0.82 -23.29
C SER A 227 34.49 -0.63 -21.83
N LEU A 228 35.45 0.25 -21.56
CA LEU A 228 35.86 0.56 -20.18
C LEU A 228 34.79 1.36 -19.43
N VAL A 229 34.13 2.32 -20.09
CA VAL A 229 33.06 3.11 -19.47
C VAL A 229 31.87 2.22 -19.14
N LEU A 230 31.49 1.33 -20.07
CA LEU A 230 30.41 0.37 -19.84
C LEU A 230 30.77 -0.61 -18.72
N ALA A 231 31.95 -1.24 -18.75
CA ALA A 231 32.39 -2.12 -17.69
C ALA A 231 32.42 -1.41 -16.32
N PHE A 232 32.79 -0.13 -16.28
CA PHE A 232 32.75 0.68 -15.06
C PHE A 232 31.33 0.94 -14.55
N LEU A 233 30.41 1.39 -15.40
CA LEU A 233 29.02 1.69 -15.02
C LEU A 233 28.19 0.43 -14.76
N VAL A 234 28.59 -0.71 -15.30
CA VAL A 234 27.90 -1.98 -15.10
C VAL A 234 28.48 -2.68 -13.87
N SER A 235 29.77 -3.04 -13.88
CA SER A 235 30.36 -4.03 -12.96
C SER A 235 31.04 -3.48 -11.70
N ASN A 236 31.28 -2.17 -11.60
CA ASN A 236 32.08 -1.63 -10.48
C ASN A 236 31.35 -1.77 -9.13
N SER A 237 31.85 -2.59 -8.22
CA SER A 237 31.22 -2.83 -6.90
C SER A 237 31.33 -1.68 -5.89
N SER A 238 32.10 -0.63 -6.20
CA SER A 238 32.38 0.50 -5.31
C SER A 238 31.74 1.82 -5.75
N PHE A 239 31.25 1.90 -6.99
CA PHE A 239 30.65 3.12 -7.53
C PHE A 239 29.14 3.17 -7.26
N PRO A 240 28.59 4.15 -6.51
CA PRO A 240 27.19 4.13 -6.07
C PRO A 240 26.11 4.22 -7.16
N ARG A 241 26.48 4.47 -8.42
CA ARG A 241 25.55 4.43 -9.55
C ARG A 241 25.82 3.28 -10.50
N SER A 242 26.77 2.40 -10.22
CA SER A 242 26.92 1.21 -11.05
C SER A 242 25.74 0.26 -10.83
N ILE A 243 25.42 -0.54 -11.85
CA ILE A 243 24.36 -1.54 -11.77
C ILE A 243 24.67 -2.54 -10.64
N ARG A 244 25.88 -3.09 -10.61
CA ARG A 244 26.29 -4.06 -9.59
C ARG A 244 26.16 -3.52 -8.16
N TYR A 245 26.60 -2.27 -7.93
CA TYR A 245 26.51 -1.66 -6.61
C TYR A 245 25.06 -1.55 -6.16
N CYS A 246 24.18 -1.08 -7.06
CA CYS A 246 22.76 -0.89 -6.77
C CYS A 246 22.05 -2.22 -6.48
N LEU A 247 22.31 -3.27 -7.26
CA LEU A 247 21.76 -4.61 -7.01
C LEU A 247 22.17 -5.16 -5.64
N ASN A 248 23.46 -5.10 -5.33
CA ASN A 248 23.97 -5.59 -4.05
C ASN A 248 23.29 -4.86 -2.88
N HIS A 249 23.19 -3.53 -2.96
CA HIS A 249 22.58 -2.73 -1.90
C HIS A 249 21.06 -2.87 -1.83
N MET A 250 20.38 -3.10 -2.96
CA MET A 250 18.96 -3.42 -2.99
C MET A 250 18.70 -4.75 -2.29
N ARG A 251 19.48 -5.79 -2.64
CA ARG A 251 19.41 -7.11 -2.00
C ARG A 251 19.67 -7.01 -0.50
N GLU A 252 20.72 -6.31 -0.09
CA GLU A 252 21.00 -6.08 1.33
C GLU A 252 19.86 -5.36 2.07
N ALA A 253 19.23 -4.38 1.43
CA ALA A 253 18.11 -3.66 2.03
C ALA A 253 16.88 -4.56 2.21
N ILE A 254 16.59 -5.45 1.24
CA ILE A 254 15.51 -6.43 1.32
C ILE A 254 15.81 -7.48 2.40
N VAL A 255 17.04 -7.98 2.49
CA VAL A 255 17.46 -8.88 3.57
C VAL A 255 17.25 -8.25 4.94
N LYS A 256 17.62 -6.96 5.10
CA LYS A 256 17.42 -6.22 6.36
C LYS A 256 15.95 -5.93 6.64
N LEU A 257 15.13 -5.73 5.60
CA LEU A 257 13.69 -5.55 5.71
C LEU A 257 13.00 -6.80 6.29
N GLU A 258 13.48 -7.98 5.91
CA GLU A 258 12.96 -9.29 6.35
C GLU A 258 13.68 -9.88 7.59
N ASP A 259 14.50 -9.09 8.29
CA ASP A 259 15.28 -9.54 9.45
C ASP A 259 16.14 -10.80 9.18
N GLY A 260 16.65 -10.91 7.94
CA GLY A 260 17.50 -12.02 7.50
C GLY A 260 16.79 -13.35 7.24
N LYS A 261 15.45 -13.41 7.29
CA LYS A 261 14.67 -14.62 6.99
C LYS A 261 13.97 -14.50 5.64
N VAL A 262 14.19 -15.46 4.74
CA VAL A 262 13.40 -15.53 3.50
C VAL A 262 12.04 -16.12 3.84
N SER A 263 11.04 -15.26 3.98
CA SER A 263 9.65 -15.67 4.21
C SER A 263 9.02 -16.21 2.92
N HIS A 264 8.07 -17.15 3.02
CA HIS A 264 7.42 -17.77 1.85
C HIS A 264 6.78 -16.77 0.88
N TYR A 265 6.28 -15.62 1.35
CA TYR A 265 5.69 -14.57 0.51
C TYR A 265 6.73 -13.71 -0.24
N SER A 266 8.00 -13.73 0.19
CA SER A 266 9.10 -12.95 -0.39
C SER A 266 10.04 -13.80 -1.27
N TRP A 267 9.83 -15.12 -1.34
CA TRP A 267 10.70 -16.03 -2.08
C TRP A 267 10.83 -15.65 -3.56
N GLU A 268 9.72 -15.28 -4.21
CA GLU A 268 9.70 -14.90 -5.62
C GLU A 268 10.60 -13.67 -5.87
N LEU A 269 10.58 -12.70 -4.96
CA LEU A 269 11.43 -11.51 -5.00
C LEU A 269 12.92 -11.87 -4.88
N PHE A 270 13.26 -12.71 -3.90
CA PHE A 270 14.65 -13.17 -3.71
C PHE A 270 15.14 -14.00 -4.89
N ALA A 271 14.32 -14.92 -5.40
CA ALA A 271 14.63 -15.74 -6.56
C ALA A 271 14.89 -14.86 -7.79
N LYS A 272 14.09 -13.82 -8.02
CA LYS A 272 14.29 -12.93 -9.16
C LYS A 272 15.55 -12.09 -9.03
N ILE A 273 15.85 -11.58 -7.84
CA ILE A 273 17.09 -10.82 -7.59
C ILE A 273 18.32 -11.70 -7.74
N ASP A 274 18.28 -12.92 -7.21
CA ASP A 274 19.39 -13.87 -7.32
C ASP A 274 19.56 -14.34 -8.77
N GLN A 275 18.47 -14.55 -9.53
CA GLN A 275 18.52 -14.80 -10.97
C GLN A 275 19.22 -13.65 -11.70
N LEU A 276 18.76 -12.43 -11.50
CA LEU A 276 19.30 -11.24 -12.17
C LEU A 276 20.77 -10.97 -11.76
N THR A 277 21.17 -11.37 -10.56
CA THR A 277 22.56 -11.32 -10.09
C THR A 277 23.42 -12.40 -10.76
N ALA A 278 22.87 -13.62 -10.92
CA ALA A 278 23.54 -14.72 -11.61
C ALA A 278 23.71 -14.44 -13.11
N ASP A 279 22.66 -13.96 -13.77
CA ASP A 279 22.69 -13.51 -15.17
C ASP A 279 23.79 -12.46 -15.39
N PHE A 280 24.03 -11.62 -14.38
CA PHE A 280 25.10 -10.64 -14.37
C PHE A 280 26.48 -11.28 -14.15
N ASP A 281 26.63 -12.18 -13.17
CA ASP A 281 27.89 -12.86 -12.85
C ASP A 281 28.42 -13.71 -14.00
N ASP A 282 27.52 -14.31 -14.77
CA ASP A 282 27.84 -15.15 -15.92
C ASP A 282 28.21 -14.33 -17.18
N PHE A 283 27.95 -13.01 -17.18
CA PHE A 283 28.15 -12.15 -18.34
C PHE A 283 29.55 -11.52 -18.35
N ASN A 284 30.37 -11.86 -19.35
CA ASN A 284 31.72 -11.30 -19.50
C ASN A 284 31.72 -10.01 -20.33
N PHE A 285 31.81 -8.86 -19.67
CA PHE A 285 31.78 -7.53 -20.30
C PHE A 285 33.04 -7.15 -21.11
N GLN A 286 34.10 -7.98 -21.15
CA GLN A 286 35.37 -7.60 -21.80
C GLN A 286 35.47 -8.00 -23.28
N ASP A 287 34.66 -8.95 -23.76
CA ASP A 287 34.83 -9.56 -25.09
C ASP A 287 33.54 -9.59 -25.95
N LEU A 288 32.56 -8.72 -25.66
CA LEU A 288 31.24 -8.79 -26.30
C LEU A 288 31.05 -7.83 -27.47
N GLU A 289 30.26 -8.28 -28.44
CA GLU A 289 29.71 -7.42 -29.48
C GLU A 289 28.67 -6.46 -28.85
N GLN A 290 28.61 -5.23 -29.37
CA GLN A 290 27.70 -4.20 -28.85
C GLN A 290 26.21 -4.61 -28.87
N GLN A 291 25.82 -5.52 -29.77
CA GLN A 291 24.46 -6.05 -29.84
C GLN A 291 24.09 -6.91 -28.62
N ASP A 292 25.01 -7.75 -28.16
CA ASP A 292 24.80 -8.60 -26.98
C ASP A 292 24.68 -7.75 -25.71
N MET A 293 25.42 -6.65 -25.64
CA MET A 293 25.32 -5.69 -24.53
C MET A 293 23.95 -5.00 -24.47
N MET A 294 23.40 -4.58 -25.62
CA MET A 294 22.07 -3.97 -25.65
C MET A 294 20.99 -4.98 -25.23
N ASN A 295 21.09 -6.23 -25.69
CA ASN A 295 20.17 -7.28 -25.28
C ASN A 295 20.21 -7.48 -23.76
N PHE A 296 21.41 -7.57 -23.17
CA PHE A 296 21.59 -7.64 -21.73
C PHE A 296 21.00 -6.43 -20.98
N LEU A 297 21.26 -5.21 -21.44
CA LEU A 297 20.74 -3.99 -20.80
C LEU A 297 19.20 -3.91 -20.88
N ASN A 298 18.60 -4.38 -21.97
CA ASN A 298 17.15 -4.47 -22.11
C ASN A 298 16.56 -5.54 -21.18
N GLU A 299 17.14 -6.73 -21.14
CA GLU A 299 16.73 -7.80 -20.22
C GLU A 299 16.85 -7.36 -18.76
N PHE A 300 17.93 -6.66 -18.41
CA PHE A 300 18.14 -6.09 -17.09
C PHE A 300 17.06 -5.06 -16.71
N GLN A 301 16.69 -4.17 -17.64
CA GLN A 301 15.60 -3.20 -17.42
C GLN A 301 14.27 -3.92 -17.20
N ASN A 302 13.96 -4.92 -18.01
CA ASN A 302 12.76 -5.75 -17.84
C ASN A 302 12.77 -6.46 -16.48
N GLY A 303 13.91 -7.01 -16.07
CA GLY A 303 14.08 -7.61 -14.77
C GLY A 303 13.91 -6.62 -13.60
N CYS A 304 14.36 -5.36 -13.74
CA CYS A 304 14.09 -4.31 -12.74
C CYS A 304 12.59 -3.98 -12.65
N ASN A 305 11.89 -3.91 -13.78
CA ASN A 305 10.43 -3.69 -13.80
C ASN A 305 9.68 -4.83 -13.12
N GLU A 306 10.07 -6.07 -13.41
CA GLU A 306 9.52 -7.28 -12.80
C GLU A 306 9.81 -7.33 -11.30
N ILE A 307 11.04 -7.01 -10.87
CA ILE A 307 11.37 -6.84 -9.45
C ILE A 307 10.47 -5.78 -8.81
N GLY A 308 10.24 -4.65 -9.48
CA GLY A 308 9.33 -3.61 -9.01
C GLY A 308 7.88 -4.09 -8.85
N GLN A 309 7.39 -4.90 -9.79
CA GLN A 309 6.05 -5.50 -9.75
C GLN A 309 5.93 -6.56 -8.64
N ILE A 310 6.88 -7.50 -8.58
CA ILE A 310 6.95 -8.51 -7.53
C ILE A 310 7.05 -7.82 -6.17
N PHE A 311 7.94 -6.83 -6.01
CA PHE A 311 8.06 -6.07 -4.78
C PHE A 311 6.76 -5.37 -4.40
N SER A 312 6.08 -4.77 -5.38
CA SER A 312 4.78 -4.13 -5.15
C SER A 312 3.69 -5.12 -4.75
N LYS A 313 3.69 -6.32 -5.32
CA LYS A 313 2.78 -7.41 -4.96
C LYS A 313 3.09 -8.00 -3.59
N THR A 314 4.37 -8.30 -3.33
CA THR A 314 4.88 -8.88 -2.07
C THR A 314 4.61 -7.97 -0.87
N TYR A 315 4.76 -6.65 -1.03
CA TYR A 315 4.56 -5.67 0.04
C TYR A 315 3.26 -4.85 -0.13
N TYR A 316 2.35 -5.29 -0.99
CA TYR A 316 1.02 -4.71 -1.22
C TYR A 316 1.05 -3.19 -1.50
N LEU A 317 2.04 -2.73 -2.28
CA LEU A 317 2.22 -1.31 -2.59
C LEU A 317 1.15 -0.78 -3.55
N ILE A 318 0.63 -1.62 -4.43
CA ILE A 318 -0.39 -1.24 -5.41
C ILE A 318 -1.71 -1.90 -5.03
N ASP A 319 -2.79 -1.11 -4.99
CA ASP A 319 -4.16 -1.63 -4.96
C ASP A 319 -4.41 -2.39 -6.28
N PRO A 320 -4.88 -3.65 -6.25
CA PRO A 320 -5.12 -4.47 -7.44
C PRO A 320 -6.01 -3.82 -8.53
N ASP A 321 -6.77 -2.77 -8.18
CA ASP A 321 -7.70 -2.08 -9.07
C ASP A 321 -7.05 -1.11 -10.09
N SER A 322 -5.74 -0.86 -10.03
CA SER A 322 -5.09 0.16 -10.87
C SER A 322 -4.71 -0.28 -12.29
N GLU A 323 -4.72 -1.58 -12.61
CA GLU A 323 -4.43 -2.05 -13.98
C GLU A 323 -5.62 -1.91 -14.94
N ASN A 324 -6.85 -1.76 -14.44
CA ASN A 324 -8.06 -1.67 -15.28
C ASN A 324 -8.38 -0.26 -15.81
N TYR A 325 -7.55 0.75 -15.52
CA TYR A 325 -7.81 2.15 -15.92
C TYR A 325 -7.20 2.59 -17.26
N LYS A 326 -6.43 1.74 -17.95
CA LYS A 326 -5.77 2.13 -19.22
C LYS A 326 -6.60 1.96 -20.50
N SER A 327 -7.88 1.57 -20.43
CA SER A 327 -8.69 1.39 -21.64
C SER A 327 -10.03 2.11 -21.60
N THR A 328 -10.10 3.39 -21.23
CA THR A 328 -11.13 4.32 -21.74
C THR A 328 -10.80 5.78 -21.43
N GLN A 329 -10.18 6.50 -22.37
CA GLN A 329 -10.28 7.96 -22.42
C GLN A 329 -11.35 8.34 -23.44
N THR A 330 -12.54 8.71 -22.96
CA THR A 330 -13.33 9.84 -23.50
C THR A 330 -14.52 10.07 -22.59
N GLN A 331 -14.36 10.97 -21.62
CA GLN A 331 -15.31 12.05 -21.33
C GLN A 331 -14.85 12.78 -20.08
N THR A 332 -14.61 14.09 -20.26
CA THR A 332 -14.62 15.11 -19.22
C THR A 332 -15.81 14.93 -18.29
N GLU A 333 -15.55 14.42 -17.09
CA GLU A 333 -16.28 14.77 -15.89
C GLU A 333 -15.28 15.13 -14.79
N SER A 334 -15.61 16.21 -14.09
CA SER A 334 -14.86 16.77 -12.97
C SER A 334 -14.44 15.69 -11.97
N ALA A 335 -13.19 15.76 -11.50
CA ALA A 335 -12.69 14.96 -10.41
C ALA A 335 -13.57 15.17 -9.15
N LYS A 336 -14.55 14.30 -8.95
CA LYS A 336 -15.10 14.02 -7.62
C LYS A 336 -14.03 13.24 -6.88
N GLY A 337 -13.47 13.87 -5.85
CA GLY A 337 -12.45 13.26 -5.00
C GLY A 337 -12.88 11.90 -4.46
N ILE A 338 -11.90 11.04 -4.18
CA ILE A 338 -12.10 9.76 -3.50
C ILE A 338 -12.89 10.03 -2.21
N THR A 339 -14.17 9.66 -2.19
CA THR A 339 -15.08 9.96 -1.10
C THR A 339 -14.80 9.04 0.07
N SER A 340 -13.87 9.41 0.95
CA SER A 340 -13.78 8.78 2.28
C SER A 340 -15.00 9.21 3.10
N MET A 341 -15.74 8.27 3.66
CA MET A 341 -16.83 8.59 4.59
C MET A 341 -16.26 8.76 6.00
N LYS A 342 -16.72 9.79 6.72
CA LYS A 342 -16.35 10.03 8.10
C LYS A 342 -17.57 9.83 8.98
N TYR A 343 -17.44 9.03 10.02
CA TYR A 343 -18.53 8.78 10.95
C TYR A 343 -18.14 9.26 12.35
N LYS A 344 -19.06 9.95 13.02
CA LYS A 344 -19.02 10.15 14.47
C LYS A 344 -19.90 9.09 15.10
N ILE A 345 -19.31 8.33 16.02
CA ILE A 345 -19.99 7.33 16.83
C ILE A 345 -19.98 7.78 18.28
N GLU A 346 -21.14 7.71 18.92
CA GLU A 346 -21.30 7.92 20.35
C GLU A 346 -21.97 6.68 20.94
N HIS A 347 -21.27 5.95 21.83
CA HIS A 347 -21.77 4.75 22.49
C HIS A 347 -21.73 4.96 24.00
N THR A 348 -22.90 4.89 24.65
CA THR A 348 -23.05 4.99 26.10
C THR A 348 -23.66 3.71 26.67
N ASN A 349 -22.96 3.06 27.60
CA ASN A 349 -23.49 1.97 28.42
C ASN A 349 -23.78 2.51 29.82
N ILE A 350 -25.01 2.35 30.30
CA ILE A 350 -25.43 2.75 31.63
C ILE A 350 -25.84 1.51 32.41
N PHE A 351 -25.02 1.15 33.39
CA PHE A 351 -25.34 0.13 34.38
C PHE A 351 -25.99 0.78 35.61
N LYS A 352 -27.09 0.19 36.07
CA LYS A 352 -27.72 0.51 37.35
C LYS A 352 -27.74 -0.74 38.21
N TYR A 353 -27.19 -0.63 39.42
CA TYR A 353 -27.09 -1.71 40.38
C TYR A 353 -28.17 -1.58 41.45
N ASP A 354 -28.85 -2.68 41.76
CA ASP A 354 -29.93 -2.69 42.76
C ASP A 354 -29.41 -2.39 44.17
N THR A 355 -28.16 -2.74 44.45
CA THR A 355 -27.47 -2.43 45.71
C THR A 355 -26.18 -1.68 45.42
N VAL A 356 -25.64 -1.02 46.44
CA VAL A 356 -24.31 -0.40 46.37
C VAL A 356 -23.28 -1.47 46.03
N VAL A 357 -22.44 -1.17 45.03
CA VAL A 357 -21.27 -1.94 44.64
C VAL A 357 -20.07 -1.39 45.41
N ASP A 358 -19.33 -2.25 46.12
CA ASP A 358 -18.15 -1.84 46.90
C ASP A 358 -17.00 -1.41 45.98
N GLN A 359 -16.72 -2.24 44.97
CA GLN A 359 -15.67 -2.04 43.97
C GLN A 359 -16.00 -2.83 42.69
N SER A 360 -15.52 -2.34 41.56
CA SER A 360 -15.67 -3.04 40.27
C SER A 360 -14.41 -2.96 39.41
N MET A 361 -14.08 -4.06 38.73
CA MET A 361 -13.02 -4.15 37.74
C MET A 361 -13.66 -4.44 36.39
N ASN A 362 -13.41 -3.57 35.40
CA ASN A 362 -14.08 -3.63 34.11
C ASN A 362 -13.07 -3.55 32.98
N SER A 363 -13.44 -4.12 31.84
CA SER A 363 -12.73 -4.13 30.57
C SER A 363 -13.71 -3.77 29.47
N ILE A 364 -13.34 -2.82 28.60
CA ILE A 364 -14.19 -2.38 27.50
C ILE A 364 -13.47 -2.53 26.17
N ARG A 365 -14.24 -2.91 25.14
CA ARG A 365 -13.82 -3.08 23.75
C ARG A 365 -14.66 -2.18 22.86
N LEU A 366 -14.60 -0.89 23.12
CA LEU A 366 -15.44 0.12 22.46
C LEU A 366 -14.67 1.01 21.49
N LYS A 367 -13.33 0.94 21.52
CA LYS A 367 -12.44 1.73 20.66
C LYS A 367 -12.37 1.10 19.26
N PRO A 368 -12.87 1.79 18.20
CA PRO A 368 -12.83 1.24 16.85
C PRO A 368 -11.42 0.89 16.40
N ARG A 369 -11.29 -0.16 15.58
CA ARG A 369 -9.99 -0.59 15.07
C ARG A 369 -9.47 0.36 13.99
N THR A 370 -8.17 0.34 13.79
CA THR A 370 -7.53 0.93 12.61
C THR A 370 -6.91 -0.18 11.79
N ASP A 371 -7.25 -0.25 10.51
CA ASP A 371 -6.80 -1.24 9.55
C ASP A 371 -6.66 -0.60 8.15
N GLU A 372 -6.63 -1.42 7.10
CA GLU A 372 -6.37 -1.00 5.72
C GLU A 372 -7.48 -0.10 5.15
N VAL A 373 -8.74 -0.34 5.54
CA VAL A 373 -9.90 0.39 5.00
C VAL A 373 -10.62 1.24 6.05
N GLN A 374 -10.27 1.12 7.34
CA GLN A 374 -10.81 1.94 8.42
C GLN A 374 -9.70 2.64 9.22
N ARG A 375 -9.85 3.95 9.46
CA ARG A 375 -8.93 4.75 10.30
C ARG A 375 -9.67 5.43 11.45
N LEU A 376 -9.22 5.20 12.68
CA LEU A 376 -9.66 5.97 13.85
C LEU A 376 -8.97 7.34 13.87
N LEU A 377 -9.73 8.43 13.78
CA LEU A 377 -9.24 9.81 13.79
C LEU A 377 -9.18 10.39 15.19
N SER A 378 -10.20 10.10 16.00
CA SER A 378 -10.25 10.50 17.40
C SER A 378 -11.04 9.50 18.22
N TYR A 379 -10.68 9.37 19.49
CA TYR A 379 -11.37 8.53 20.44
C TYR A 379 -11.25 9.12 21.84
N ARG A 380 -12.36 9.11 22.58
CA ARG A 380 -12.43 9.51 23.98
C ARG A 380 -13.37 8.57 24.70
N ALA A 381 -12.93 8.09 25.86
CA ALA A 381 -13.75 7.36 26.82
C ALA A 381 -13.91 8.21 28.09
N ASP A 382 -15.15 8.44 28.49
CA ASP A 382 -15.53 9.08 29.75
C ASP A 382 -16.24 8.03 30.61
N ILE A 383 -15.69 7.77 31.80
CA ILE A 383 -16.22 6.78 32.75
C ILE A 383 -16.70 7.51 33.98
N THR A 384 -17.92 7.20 34.41
CA THR A 384 -18.51 7.69 35.65
C THR A 384 -18.91 6.49 36.51
N PRO A 385 -18.38 6.33 37.74
CA PRO A 385 -17.49 7.25 38.45
C PRO A 385 -16.08 7.33 37.85
N ALA A 386 -15.39 8.45 38.09
CA ALA A 386 -14.14 8.77 37.42
C ALA A 386 -13.04 7.75 37.75
N SER A 387 -12.53 7.07 36.72
CA SER A 387 -11.42 6.13 36.84
C SER A 387 -10.41 6.36 35.72
N LEU A 388 -9.14 6.07 36.01
CA LEU A 388 -8.11 5.96 34.98
C LEU A 388 -8.29 4.64 34.23
N THR A 389 -8.11 4.69 32.91
CA THR A 389 -8.08 3.50 32.04
C THR A 389 -6.64 3.10 31.74
N LYS A 390 -6.43 1.80 31.56
CA LYS A 390 -5.19 1.22 31.03
C LYS A 390 -5.52 0.44 29.77
N GLU A 391 -4.88 0.82 28.68
CA GLU A 391 -5.07 0.21 27.36
C GLU A 391 -4.05 -0.92 27.11
N HIS A 392 -4.50 -1.97 26.43
CA HIS A 392 -3.66 -3.00 25.83
C HIS A 392 -4.33 -3.61 24.59
N ILE A 393 -3.55 -4.35 23.81
CA ILE A 393 -4.06 -5.11 22.65
C ILE A 393 -4.20 -6.58 23.06
N ASP A 394 -5.37 -7.18 22.82
CA ASP A 394 -5.61 -8.61 23.11
C ASP A 394 -5.03 -9.53 22.01
N ILE A 395 -5.15 -10.84 22.21
CA ILE A 395 -4.63 -11.85 21.28
C ILE A 395 -5.29 -11.82 19.89
N TRP A 396 -6.45 -11.17 19.75
CA TRP A 396 -7.19 -11.01 18.49
C TRP A 396 -6.90 -9.65 17.84
N GLY A 397 -6.07 -8.83 18.47
CA GLY A 397 -5.71 -7.49 18.00
C GLY A 397 -6.74 -6.41 18.37
N ASN A 398 -7.66 -6.67 19.31
CA ASN A 398 -8.62 -5.66 19.74
C ASN A 398 -8.01 -4.71 20.77
N ASN A 399 -8.41 -3.44 20.74
CA ASN A 399 -8.07 -2.49 21.80
C ASN A 399 -8.96 -2.77 23.01
N VAL A 400 -8.34 -3.09 24.14
CA VAL A 400 -9.02 -3.34 25.41
C VAL A 400 -8.58 -2.29 26.42
N GLU A 401 -9.55 -1.55 26.95
CA GLU A 401 -9.33 -0.62 28.06
C GLU A 401 -9.83 -1.23 29.36
N THR A 402 -8.95 -1.29 30.35
CA THR A 402 -9.25 -1.82 31.68
C THR A 402 -9.29 -0.68 32.69
N PHE A 403 -10.25 -0.71 33.60
CA PHE A 403 -10.38 0.30 34.65
C PHE A 403 -10.96 -0.28 35.93
N PHE A 404 -10.63 0.36 37.06
CA PHE A 404 -11.01 -0.10 38.39
C PHE A 404 -11.67 1.04 39.16
N ILE A 405 -12.89 0.80 39.62
CA ILE A 405 -13.63 1.75 40.45
C ILE A 405 -13.54 1.26 41.89
N ALA A 406 -12.79 2.00 42.70
CA ALA A 406 -12.55 1.71 44.11
C ALA A 406 -13.65 2.23 45.03
N GLU A 407 -14.45 3.19 44.57
CA GLU A 407 -15.47 3.84 45.38
C GLU A 407 -16.83 3.15 45.29
N HIS A 408 -17.62 3.33 46.34
CA HIS A 408 -18.97 2.80 46.40
C HIS A 408 -19.87 3.49 45.36
N HIS A 409 -20.52 2.72 44.50
CA HIS A 409 -21.37 3.24 43.45
C HIS A 409 -22.61 2.38 43.23
N GLN A 410 -23.70 3.00 42.77
CA GLN A 410 -24.91 2.30 42.30
C GLN A 410 -25.14 2.48 40.81
N HIS A 411 -24.25 3.21 40.16
CA HIS A 411 -24.35 3.59 38.76
C HIS A 411 -22.95 3.57 38.15
N LEU A 412 -22.83 2.96 36.98
CA LEU A 412 -21.64 3.00 36.14
C LEU A 412 -22.07 3.43 34.74
N GLU A 413 -21.54 4.55 34.26
CA GLU A 413 -21.69 5.01 32.89
C GLU A 413 -20.33 4.92 32.18
N VAL A 414 -20.32 4.24 31.04
CA VAL A 414 -19.19 4.21 30.11
C VAL A 414 -19.64 4.86 28.82
N LYS A 415 -19.17 6.08 28.56
CA LYS A 415 -19.45 6.81 27.34
C LYS A 415 -18.21 6.89 26.48
N THR A 416 -18.33 6.50 25.22
CA THR A 416 -17.27 6.63 24.24
C THR A 416 -17.73 7.50 23.08
N THR A 417 -16.80 8.30 22.56
CA THR A 417 -17.00 9.09 21.35
C THR A 417 -15.82 8.86 20.44
N SER A 418 -16.09 8.40 19.22
CA SER A 418 -15.07 8.15 18.21
C SER A 418 -15.42 8.80 16.89
N ILE A 419 -14.40 9.32 16.21
CA ILE A 419 -14.50 9.72 14.81
C ILE A 419 -13.67 8.74 14.00
N VAL A 420 -14.31 8.06 13.04
CA VAL A 420 -13.66 7.10 12.15
C VAL A 420 -13.79 7.57 10.70
N SER A 421 -12.81 7.24 9.88
CA SER A 421 -12.88 7.41 8.44
C SER A 421 -12.80 6.04 7.78
N ILE A 422 -13.75 5.74 6.90
CA ILE A 422 -13.79 4.49 6.14
C ILE A 422 -13.53 4.79 4.66
N GLN A 423 -12.65 4.00 4.07
CA GLN A 423 -12.36 3.96 2.65
C GLN A 423 -13.11 2.79 2.03
N LYS A 424 -13.51 2.95 0.77
CA LYS A 424 -14.23 1.90 0.05
C LYS A 424 -13.28 0.73 -0.25
N SER A 425 -13.73 -0.48 0.05
CA SER A 425 -13.00 -1.73 -0.24
C SER A 425 -13.40 -2.27 -1.63
N PRO A 426 -12.54 -3.04 -2.32
CA PRO A 426 -12.90 -3.77 -3.53
C PRO A 426 -14.06 -4.74 -3.27
N PHE A 427 -14.88 -5.00 -4.30
CA PHE A 427 -16.07 -5.84 -4.17
C PHE A 427 -15.74 -7.33 -4.24
N ILE A 428 -16.33 -8.12 -3.34
CA ILE A 428 -16.12 -9.57 -3.27
C ILE A 428 -16.47 -10.32 -4.57
N HIS A 429 -17.45 -9.82 -5.33
CA HIS A 429 -17.89 -10.42 -6.59
C HIS A 429 -16.85 -10.30 -7.72
N GLN A 430 -15.79 -9.53 -7.53
CA GLN A 430 -14.69 -9.39 -8.50
C GLN A 430 -13.53 -10.34 -8.20
N ILE A 431 -13.59 -11.10 -7.10
CA ILE A 431 -12.54 -12.06 -6.73
C ILE A 431 -12.74 -13.36 -7.52
N ASP A 432 -11.79 -13.66 -8.42
CA ASP A 432 -11.71 -14.95 -9.10
C ASP A 432 -10.90 -15.95 -8.26
N TYR A 433 -11.46 -17.14 -7.99
CA TYR A 433 -10.79 -18.17 -7.18
C TYR A 433 -9.81 -18.97 -8.02
N SER A 434 -8.59 -18.46 -8.11
CA SER A 434 -7.54 -19.00 -8.97
C SER A 434 -7.00 -20.36 -8.51
N PRO A 435 -6.30 -21.11 -9.39
CA PRO A 435 -5.59 -22.33 -9.01
C PRO A 435 -4.57 -22.14 -7.88
N GLU A 436 -3.91 -20.99 -7.81
CA GLU A 436 -2.96 -20.62 -6.76
C GLU A 436 -3.68 -20.41 -5.42
N MET A 437 -4.81 -19.71 -5.43
CA MET A 437 -5.65 -19.56 -4.23
C MET A 437 -6.13 -20.91 -3.71
N ARG A 438 -6.47 -21.83 -4.61
CA ARG A 438 -6.80 -23.21 -4.28
C ARG A 438 -5.63 -23.95 -3.64
N ALA A 439 -4.42 -23.80 -4.18
CA ALA A 439 -3.23 -24.40 -3.60
C ALA A 439 -2.95 -23.86 -2.19
N ILE A 440 -3.13 -22.54 -1.97
CA ILE A 440 -2.97 -21.91 -0.65
C ILE A 440 -4.02 -22.45 0.32
N PHE A 441 -5.30 -22.46 -0.06
CA PHE A 441 -6.41 -22.90 0.80
C PHE A 441 -6.21 -24.32 1.33
N HIS A 442 -5.76 -25.24 0.47
CA HIS A 442 -5.51 -26.63 0.84
C HIS A 442 -4.11 -26.87 1.44
N SER A 443 -3.29 -25.84 1.58
CA SER A 443 -1.96 -25.98 2.18
C SER A 443 -2.06 -26.18 3.70
N LYS A 444 -1.17 -27.03 4.22
CA LYS A 444 -1.04 -27.24 5.68
C LYS A 444 -0.75 -25.93 6.42
N LEU A 445 0.10 -25.07 5.85
CA LEU A 445 0.50 -23.80 6.44
C LEU A 445 -0.70 -22.86 6.64
N PHE A 446 -1.59 -22.77 5.65
CA PHE A 446 -2.80 -21.95 5.75
C PHE A 446 -3.72 -22.45 6.88
N GLY A 447 -3.97 -23.76 6.94
CA GLY A 447 -4.77 -24.36 8.01
C GLY A 447 -4.18 -24.15 9.41
N GLU A 448 -2.85 -24.33 9.57
CA GLU A 448 -2.17 -24.12 10.86
C GLU A 448 -2.16 -22.65 11.29
N HIS A 449 -1.95 -21.73 10.35
CA HIS A 449 -1.91 -20.30 10.63
C HIS A 449 -3.25 -19.76 11.14
N TYR A 450 -4.36 -20.27 10.59
CA TYR A 450 -5.72 -19.82 10.95
C TYR A 450 -6.48 -20.80 11.86
N LEU A 451 -5.78 -21.73 12.53
CA LEU A 451 -6.39 -22.79 13.34
C LEU A 451 -7.39 -22.26 14.39
N ALA A 452 -7.09 -21.11 15.00
CA ALA A 452 -7.97 -20.47 15.97
C ALA A 452 -9.33 -20.06 15.39
N TYR A 453 -9.38 -19.68 14.10
CA TYR A 453 -10.58 -19.26 13.38
C TYR A 453 -11.26 -20.40 12.60
N LEU A 454 -10.64 -21.57 12.57
CA LEU A 454 -11.22 -22.82 12.07
C LEU A 454 -11.92 -23.62 13.18
N SER A 455 -11.55 -23.38 14.43
CA SER A 455 -12.08 -24.10 15.58
C SER A 455 -13.48 -23.61 15.95
N ASN A 456 -14.41 -24.53 16.15
CA ASN A 456 -15.74 -24.20 16.68
C ASN A 456 -15.66 -23.84 18.17
N THR A 457 -16.52 -22.92 18.57
CA THR A 457 -16.75 -22.57 19.98
C THR A 457 -18.14 -23.03 20.40
N ALA A 458 -18.49 -22.87 21.69
CA ALA A 458 -19.83 -23.18 22.17
C ALA A 458 -20.93 -22.37 21.47
N TYR A 459 -20.60 -21.15 21.00
CA TYR A 459 -21.52 -20.27 20.30
C TYR A 459 -21.65 -20.61 18.82
N THR A 460 -20.58 -21.07 18.16
CA THR A 460 -20.60 -21.34 16.70
C THR A 460 -20.82 -22.80 16.34
N TYR A 461 -21.05 -23.68 17.33
CA TYR A 461 -21.24 -25.10 17.08
C TYR A 461 -22.62 -25.39 16.48
N LEU A 462 -22.63 -26.20 15.42
CA LEU A 462 -23.82 -26.76 14.78
C LEU A 462 -23.71 -28.29 14.78
N ASN A 463 -24.84 -28.97 14.92
CA ASN A 463 -24.87 -30.43 14.90
C ASN A 463 -24.58 -30.96 13.48
N PRO A 464 -23.98 -32.16 13.33
CA PRO A 464 -23.72 -32.75 12.01
C PRO A 464 -24.95 -32.82 11.09
N GLU A 465 -26.13 -33.13 11.65
CA GLU A 465 -27.40 -33.17 10.90
C GLU A 465 -27.80 -31.79 10.33
N GLN A 466 -27.51 -30.70 11.06
CA GLN A 466 -27.77 -29.33 10.62
C GLN A 466 -26.80 -28.95 9.49
N ILE A 467 -25.52 -29.34 9.58
CA ILE A 467 -24.54 -29.14 8.50
C ILE A 467 -24.92 -29.93 7.25
N GLU A 468 -25.33 -31.19 7.40
CA GLU A 468 -25.81 -32.00 6.27
C GLU A 468 -27.06 -31.39 5.60
N GLN A 469 -27.94 -30.75 6.37
CA GLN A 469 -29.08 -30.03 5.80
C GLN A 469 -28.62 -28.89 4.90
N VAL A 470 -27.66 -28.07 5.35
CA VAL A 470 -27.08 -26.99 4.55
C VAL A 470 -26.39 -27.53 3.31
N ASP A 471 -25.62 -28.61 3.44
CA ASP A 471 -24.91 -29.23 2.32
C ASP A 471 -25.83 -29.77 1.22
N ARG A 472 -26.98 -30.34 1.61
CA ARG A 472 -27.99 -30.81 0.64
C ARG A 472 -28.57 -29.67 -0.20
N GLU A 473 -28.62 -28.47 0.37
CA GLU A 473 -29.24 -27.31 -0.26
C GLU A 473 -28.25 -26.51 -1.10
N LEU A 474 -27.05 -26.24 -0.55
CA LEU A 474 -26.00 -25.50 -1.25
C LEU A 474 -25.24 -26.35 -2.27
N GLY A 475 -25.25 -27.67 -2.13
CA GLY A 475 -24.60 -28.59 -3.06
C GLY A 475 -23.09 -28.66 -2.90
N LYS A 476 -22.37 -28.76 -4.03
CA LYS A 476 -20.93 -29.10 -4.03
C LYS A 476 -20.07 -27.91 -3.60
N PHE A 477 -19.21 -28.15 -2.60
CA PHE A 477 -18.19 -27.22 -2.14
C PHE A 477 -16.90 -27.35 -2.97
N ASP A 478 -16.64 -26.39 -3.87
CA ASP A 478 -15.40 -26.31 -4.66
C ASP A 478 -14.65 -24.97 -4.51
N ASN A 479 -15.38 -23.86 -4.28
CA ASN A 479 -14.82 -22.52 -4.18
C ASN A 479 -15.24 -21.89 -2.83
N PRO A 480 -14.30 -21.58 -1.92
CA PRO A 480 -14.60 -21.02 -0.61
C PRO A 480 -15.20 -19.62 -0.67
N VAL A 481 -14.88 -18.82 -1.69
CA VAL A 481 -15.44 -17.47 -1.88
C VAL A 481 -16.91 -17.57 -2.29
N GLN A 482 -17.20 -18.35 -3.33
CA GLN A 482 -18.57 -18.55 -3.78
C GLN A 482 -19.43 -19.22 -2.71
N TYR A 483 -18.88 -20.25 -2.03
CA TYR A 483 -19.59 -20.92 -0.95
C TYR A 483 -19.94 -19.96 0.20
N ALA A 484 -19.06 -19.02 0.55
CA ALA A 484 -19.37 -18.03 1.59
C ALA A 484 -20.54 -17.10 1.19
N LEU A 485 -20.61 -16.70 -0.07
CA LEU A 485 -21.73 -15.94 -0.63
C LEU A 485 -23.02 -16.77 -0.66
N ASP A 486 -22.94 -18.05 -1.05
CA ASP A 486 -24.08 -18.96 -1.09
C ASP A 486 -24.64 -19.20 0.32
N VAL A 487 -23.77 -19.35 1.32
CA VAL A 487 -24.15 -19.45 2.74
C VAL A 487 -24.83 -18.17 3.22
N MET A 488 -24.31 -16.98 2.86
CA MET A 488 -24.93 -15.70 3.20
C MET A 488 -26.36 -15.60 2.66
N ASN A 489 -26.55 -15.92 1.37
CA ASN A 489 -27.86 -15.94 0.72
C ASN A 489 -28.80 -16.95 1.39
N PHE A 490 -28.33 -18.18 1.63
CA PHE A 490 -29.11 -19.21 2.30
C PHE A 490 -29.60 -18.77 3.69
N ILE A 491 -28.71 -18.15 4.48
CA ILE A 491 -29.08 -17.66 5.81
C ILE A 491 -30.11 -16.54 5.70
N HIS A 492 -29.91 -15.58 4.79
CA HIS A 492 -30.86 -14.50 4.61
C HIS A 492 -32.25 -14.98 4.21
N ASP A 493 -32.34 -15.97 3.32
CA ASP A 493 -33.62 -16.52 2.85
C ASP A 493 -34.35 -17.36 3.92
N HIS A 494 -33.59 -17.99 4.83
CA HIS A 494 -34.14 -18.93 5.81
C HIS A 494 -34.28 -18.39 7.23
N PHE A 495 -33.64 -17.27 7.56
CA PHE A 495 -33.65 -16.70 8.91
C PHE A 495 -34.38 -15.36 8.94
N THR A 496 -35.26 -15.19 9.92
CA THR A 496 -35.95 -13.91 10.15
C THR A 496 -35.34 -13.16 11.33
N TYR A 497 -34.93 -11.90 11.11
CA TYR A 497 -34.47 -11.04 12.18
C TYR A 497 -35.58 -10.77 13.21
N ASN A 498 -35.32 -11.08 14.49
CA ASN A 498 -36.27 -10.86 15.59
C ASN A 498 -35.55 -10.58 16.91
N GLY A 499 -35.77 -9.39 17.48
CA GLY A 499 -35.14 -8.92 18.71
C GLY A 499 -35.72 -9.47 20.03
N GLU A 500 -36.85 -10.19 19.98
CA GLU A 500 -37.54 -10.71 21.18
C GLU A 500 -37.33 -12.22 21.39
N SER A 501 -36.77 -12.92 20.40
CA SER A 501 -36.72 -14.38 20.40
C SER A 501 -35.49 -15.00 21.07
N THR A 502 -34.42 -14.24 21.26
CA THR A 502 -33.12 -14.77 21.68
C THR A 502 -32.46 -13.85 22.72
N ASP A 503 -31.53 -14.41 23.49
CA ASP A 503 -30.67 -13.66 24.41
C ASP A 503 -29.18 -13.85 24.06
N VAL A 504 -28.31 -13.12 24.76
CA VAL A 504 -26.84 -13.09 24.51
C VAL A 504 -26.18 -14.47 24.68
N SER A 505 -26.81 -15.41 25.37
CA SER A 505 -26.32 -16.77 25.61
C SER A 505 -26.82 -17.82 24.60
N THR A 506 -27.71 -17.43 23.67
CA THR A 506 -28.23 -18.30 22.61
C THR A 506 -27.11 -18.87 21.75
N LYS A 507 -27.17 -20.17 21.45
CA LYS A 507 -26.16 -20.86 20.63
C LYS A 507 -26.58 -20.96 19.16
N ALA A 508 -25.62 -21.07 18.25
CA ALA A 508 -25.89 -21.28 16.82
C ALA A 508 -26.82 -22.48 16.56
N SER A 509 -26.61 -23.62 17.23
CA SER A 509 -27.47 -24.80 17.07
C SER A 509 -28.93 -24.54 17.41
N GLU A 510 -29.20 -23.71 18.41
CA GLU A 510 -30.55 -23.36 18.85
C GLU A 510 -31.19 -22.35 17.88
N SER A 511 -30.44 -21.32 17.48
CA SER A 511 -30.90 -20.34 16.49
C SER A 511 -31.18 -20.97 15.13
N PHE A 512 -30.38 -21.96 14.72
CA PHE A 512 -30.60 -22.70 13.47
C PHE A 512 -31.94 -23.43 13.44
N ASP A 513 -32.36 -24.03 14.55
CA ASP A 513 -33.67 -24.71 14.62
C ASP A 513 -34.82 -23.71 14.69
N LEU A 514 -34.63 -22.59 15.39
CA LEU A 514 -35.63 -21.52 15.51
C LEU A 514 -35.83 -20.73 14.22
N ARG A 515 -34.82 -20.66 13.35
CA ARG A 515 -34.80 -19.83 12.13
C ARG A 515 -35.08 -18.35 12.39
N LYS A 516 -34.79 -17.91 13.61
CA LYS A 516 -35.02 -16.54 14.12
C LYS A 516 -33.89 -16.16 15.07
N GLY A 517 -33.56 -14.88 15.09
CA GLY A 517 -32.56 -14.33 16.01
C GLY A 517 -32.16 -12.90 15.67
N VAL A 518 -31.24 -12.35 16.45
CA VAL A 518 -30.61 -11.05 16.18
C VAL A 518 -29.34 -11.23 15.34
N CYS A 519 -28.71 -10.13 14.94
CA CYS A 519 -27.49 -10.14 14.12
C CYS A 519 -26.36 -10.98 14.76
N GLN A 520 -26.30 -11.04 16.10
CA GLN A 520 -25.37 -11.92 16.82
C GLN A 520 -25.59 -13.40 16.46
N ASP A 521 -26.83 -13.88 16.57
CA ASP A 521 -27.15 -15.31 16.40
C ASP A 521 -26.94 -15.74 14.94
N ILE A 522 -27.41 -14.91 14.01
CA ILE A 522 -27.26 -15.12 12.56
C ILE A 522 -25.78 -15.20 12.19
N THR A 523 -24.95 -14.32 12.77
CA THR A 523 -23.49 -14.35 12.59
C THR A 523 -22.88 -15.64 13.15
N HIS A 524 -23.29 -16.11 14.33
CA HIS A 524 -22.78 -17.36 14.91
C HIS A 524 -23.14 -18.59 14.06
N VAL A 525 -24.34 -18.63 13.49
CA VAL A 525 -24.75 -19.70 12.56
C VAL A 525 -23.85 -19.70 11.31
N MET A 526 -23.65 -18.53 10.68
CA MET A 526 -22.79 -18.43 9.50
C MET A 526 -21.35 -18.89 9.80
N LEU A 527 -20.79 -18.48 10.94
CA LEU A 527 -19.46 -18.94 11.36
C LEU A 527 -19.37 -20.46 11.50
N GLY A 528 -20.39 -21.08 12.10
CA GLY A 528 -20.45 -22.53 12.26
C GLY A 528 -20.45 -23.27 10.91
N ILE A 529 -21.22 -22.78 9.94
CA ILE A 529 -21.30 -23.35 8.61
C ILE A 529 -19.95 -23.22 7.88
N LEU A 530 -19.35 -22.02 7.84
CA LEU A 530 -18.07 -21.80 7.16
C LEU A 530 -16.93 -22.64 7.76
N ARG A 531 -16.84 -22.69 9.09
CA ARG A 531 -15.81 -23.48 9.80
C ARG A 531 -15.95 -24.97 9.55
N SER A 532 -17.17 -25.47 9.35
CA SER A 532 -17.40 -26.88 8.98
C SER A 532 -16.79 -27.26 7.62
N LYS A 533 -16.56 -26.28 6.74
CA LYS A 533 -15.87 -26.44 5.44
C LYS A 533 -14.40 -26.06 5.46
N HIS A 534 -13.83 -25.92 6.66
CA HIS A 534 -12.46 -25.46 6.85
C HIS A 534 -12.17 -24.08 6.23
N ILE A 535 -13.18 -23.22 6.13
CA ILE A 535 -12.99 -21.81 5.78
C ILE A 535 -12.72 -21.04 7.06
N PRO A 536 -11.55 -20.41 7.24
CA PRO A 536 -11.30 -19.62 8.43
C PRO A 536 -12.23 -18.41 8.46
N ALA A 537 -13.01 -18.30 9.54
CA ALA A 537 -13.98 -17.24 9.69
C ALA A 537 -13.94 -16.69 11.13
N ARG A 538 -14.14 -15.38 11.28
CA ARG A 538 -14.09 -14.67 12.56
C ARG A 538 -15.33 -13.80 12.73
N TYR A 539 -15.74 -13.67 14.00
CA TYR A 539 -16.83 -12.82 14.41
C TYR A 539 -16.35 -11.37 14.44
N VAL A 540 -17.13 -10.44 13.89
CA VAL A 540 -16.86 -9.01 13.95
C VAL A 540 -17.98 -8.31 14.71
N SER A 541 -17.61 -7.50 15.69
CA SER A 541 -18.51 -6.59 16.40
C SER A 541 -18.19 -5.16 16.00
N GLY A 542 -19.22 -4.37 15.75
CA GLY A 542 -19.06 -3.00 15.30
C GLY A 542 -20.34 -2.20 15.27
N TYR A 543 -20.35 -1.18 14.41
CA TYR A 543 -21.48 -0.29 14.21
C TYR A 543 -21.91 -0.31 12.76
N LEU A 544 -23.21 -0.20 12.51
CA LEU A 544 -23.78 -0.09 11.16
C LEU A 544 -24.35 1.31 10.99
N TYR A 545 -23.93 2.03 9.95
CA TYR A 545 -24.57 3.27 9.55
C TYR A 545 -25.78 2.97 8.67
N VAL A 546 -26.97 3.34 9.15
CA VAL A 546 -28.24 3.23 8.41
C VAL A 546 -28.69 4.67 8.13
N GLY A 547 -28.48 5.16 6.90
CA GLY A 547 -28.90 6.50 6.50
C GLY A 547 -30.43 6.67 6.50
N GLU A 548 -30.92 7.92 6.42
CA GLU A 548 -32.36 8.27 6.55
C GLU A 548 -33.30 7.55 5.54
N ASN A 549 -32.77 6.95 4.46
CA ASN A 549 -33.52 6.23 3.42
C ASN A 549 -32.99 4.79 3.16
N SER A 550 -32.25 4.20 4.10
CA SER A 550 -31.66 2.87 3.89
C SER A 550 -32.63 1.73 4.17
N ALA A 551 -32.60 0.68 3.34
CA ALA A 551 -33.38 -0.55 3.49
C ALA A 551 -32.71 -1.61 4.40
N LEU A 552 -31.60 -1.27 5.06
CA LEU A 552 -30.87 -2.16 5.95
C LEU A 552 -31.65 -2.40 7.25
N VAL A 553 -31.73 -3.66 7.67
CA VAL A 553 -32.37 -4.13 8.89
C VAL A 553 -31.33 -4.20 10.02
N GLY A 554 -31.61 -3.47 11.09
CA GLY A 554 -30.80 -3.41 12.30
C GLY A 554 -31.22 -2.19 13.11
N ASP A 555 -31.38 -2.33 14.43
CA ASP A 555 -31.58 -1.17 15.28
C ASP A 555 -30.31 -0.31 15.20
N ALA A 556 -30.47 0.99 14.91
CA ALA A 556 -29.39 1.92 14.62
C ALA A 556 -28.47 2.12 15.84
N ALA A 557 -27.63 1.13 16.16
CA ALA A 557 -26.80 1.21 17.35
C ALA A 557 -25.59 0.29 17.36
N SER A 558 -25.71 -1.03 17.16
CA SER A 558 -24.58 -1.97 17.22
C SER A 558 -24.88 -3.17 16.35
N HIS A 559 -23.87 -3.66 15.63
CA HIS A 559 -24.06 -4.72 14.65
C HIS A 559 -22.96 -5.79 14.72
N ALA A 560 -23.29 -6.96 14.19
CA ALA A 560 -22.38 -8.09 14.10
C ALA A 560 -22.45 -8.71 12.71
N TRP A 561 -21.29 -9.13 12.21
CA TRP A 561 -21.16 -9.78 10.91
C TRP A 561 -19.95 -10.73 10.90
N VAL A 562 -19.78 -11.44 9.79
CA VAL A 562 -18.68 -12.40 9.60
C VAL A 562 -17.58 -11.79 8.76
N GLU A 563 -16.33 -12.01 9.15
CA GLU A 563 -15.21 -11.92 8.20
C GLU A 563 -14.64 -13.30 7.94
N PHE A 564 -14.39 -13.63 6.68
CA PHE A 564 -13.76 -14.89 6.31
C PHE A 564 -12.47 -14.65 5.54
N MET A 565 -11.51 -15.56 5.67
CA MET A 565 -10.19 -15.44 5.07
C MET A 565 -10.22 -15.95 3.63
N VAL A 566 -10.06 -15.04 2.68
CA VAL A 566 -9.88 -15.33 1.27
C VAL A 566 -8.38 -15.53 0.98
N PRO A 567 -7.94 -16.72 0.53
CA PRO A 567 -6.53 -17.00 0.26
C PRO A 567 -5.93 -15.99 -0.72
N GLY A 568 -4.82 -15.33 -0.37
CA GLY A 568 -4.15 -14.35 -1.23
C GLY A 568 -4.78 -12.94 -1.24
N VAL A 569 -5.97 -12.75 -0.65
CA VAL A 569 -6.63 -11.43 -0.55
C VAL A 569 -6.63 -10.92 0.89
N GLY A 570 -7.14 -11.70 1.86
CA GLY A 570 -7.26 -11.28 3.25
C GLY A 570 -8.64 -11.52 3.85
N TRP A 571 -8.96 -10.82 4.93
CA TRP A 571 -10.26 -10.90 5.60
C TRP A 571 -11.31 -10.09 4.84
N VAL A 572 -12.36 -10.76 4.36
CA VAL A 572 -13.48 -10.12 3.66
C VAL A 572 -14.76 -10.24 4.49
N GLY A 573 -15.50 -9.15 4.63
CA GLY A 573 -16.67 -9.05 5.49
C GLY A 573 -17.98 -9.33 4.77
N LEU A 574 -18.83 -10.18 5.34
CA LEU A 574 -20.16 -10.52 4.87
C LEU A 574 -21.18 -10.33 5.99
N ASP A 575 -22.27 -9.63 5.70
CA ASP A 575 -23.39 -9.39 6.60
C ASP A 575 -24.59 -10.27 6.21
N PRO A 576 -24.76 -11.44 6.85
CA PRO A 576 -25.87 -12.35 6.56
C PRO A 576 -27.24 -11.82 6.99
N THR A 577 -27.29 -10.80 7.85
CA THR A 577 -28.57 -10.21 8.27
C THR A 577 -29.19 -9.40 7.13
N ASN A 578 -28.34 -8.66 6.43
CA ASN A 578 -28.74 -7.74 5.36
C ASN A 578 -28.47 -8.28 3.95
N ASN A 579 -27.79 -9.42 3.84
CA ASN A 579 -27.33 -10.01 2.60
C ASN A 579 -26.48 -9.05 1.75
N VAL A 580 -25.52 -8.40 2.41
CA VAL A 580 -24.61 -7.44 1.77
C VAL A 580 -23.17 -7.71 2.18
N GLU A 581 -22.24 -7.30 1.34
CA GLU A 581 -20.84 -7.19 1.71
C GLU A 581 -20.66 -6.08 2.75
N ALA A 582 -19.84 -6.33 3.78
CA ALA A 582 -19.57 -5.37 4.84
C ALA A 582 -18.51 -4.36 4.40
N LEU A 583 -18.96 -3.26 3.79
CA LEU A 583 -18.14 -2.21 3.18
C LEU A 583 -18.18 -0.90 4.00
N GLU A 584 -18.40 0.25 3.35
CA GLU A 584 -18.23 1.58 3.95
C GLU A 584 -19.15 1.89 5.14
N ASN A 585 -20.30 1.21 5.24
CA ASN A 585 -21.28 1.44 6.30
C ASN A 585 -21.02 0.60 7.56
N HIS A 586 -20.07 -0.35 7.51
CA HIS A 586 -19.78 -1.29 8.59
C HIS A 586 -18.49 -0.89 9.31
N ILE A 587 -18.64 -0.28 10.48
CA ILE A 587 -17.52 0.24 11.29
C ILE A 587 -17.05 -0.83 12.27
N ARG A 588 -15.83 -1.34 12.10
CA ARG A 588 -15.23 -2.40 12.94
C ARG A 588 -14.77 -1.90 14.30
N VAL A 589 -15.16 -2.62 15.36
CA VAL A 589 -14.69 -2.36 16.73
C VAL A 589 -13.85 -3.50 17.28
N GLY A 590 -14.29 -4.74 17.10
CA GLY A 590 -13.55 -5.90 17.59
C GLY A 590 -13.76 -7.11 16.71
N VAL A 591 -12.77 -8.00 16.69
CA VAL A 591 -12.85 -9.31 16.03
C VAL A 591 -12.44 -10.42 17.00
N GLY A 592 -13.00 -11.61 16.82
CA GLY A 592 -12.72 -12.76 17.68
C GLY A 592 -13.29 -14.05 17.09
N ARG A 593 -13.27 -15.14 17.85
CA ARG A 593 -13.86 -16.40 17.36
C ARG A 593 -15.39 -16.38 17.47
N ASP A 594 -15.92 -15.69 18.46
CA ASP A 594 -17.35 -15.50 18.70
C ASP A 594 -17.57 -14.23 19.53
N TYR A 595 -18.79 -14.05 20.06
CA TYR A 595 -19.16 -12.87 20.85
C TYR A 595 -18.38 -12.74 22.18
N ASN A 596 -17.95 -13.83 22.82
CA ASN A 596 -17.24 -13.76 24.10
C ASN A 596 -15.89 -13.06 23.98
N ASP A 597 -15.22 -13.23 22.84
CA ASP A 597 -13.92 -12.63 22.56
C ASP A 597 -14.04 -11.10 22.32
N VAL A 598 -15.24 -10.59 21.98
CA VAL A 598 -15.44 -9.18 21.55
C VAL A 598 -16.53 -8.42 22.31
N SER A 599 -17.04 -8.97 23.41
CA SER A 599 -18.13 -8.33 24.17
C SER A 599 -17.75 -6.88 24.55
N PRO A 600 -18.64 -5.88 24.31
CA PRO A 600 -18.34 -4.45 24.45
C PRO A 600 -17.88 -4.05 25.85
N VAL A 601 -18.48 -4.63 26.89
CA VAL A 601 -18.16 -4.38 28.30
C VAL A 601 -18.17 -5.71 29.05
N GLN A 602 -17.06 -6.03 29.72
CA GLN A 602 -16.93 -7.18 30.60
C GLN A 602 -16.40 -6.70 31.95
N GLY A 603 -16.95 -7.21 33.05
CA GLY A 603 -16.48 -6.79 34.37
C GLY A 603 -16.91 -7.70 35.48
N VAL A 604 -16.24 -7.56 36.61
CA VAL A 604 -16.60 -8.22 37.87
C VAL A 604 -16.84 -7.15 38.92
N TYR A 605 -17.92 -7.32 39.68
CA TYR A 605 -18.30 -6.41 40.75
C TYR A 605 -18.83 -7.21 41.94
N ARG A 606 -18.88 -6.56 43.11
CA ARG A 606 -19.52 -7.13 44.32
C ARG A 606 -20.74 -6.30 44.67
N GLY A 607 -21.93 -6.85 44.44
CA GLY A 607 -23.22 -6.19 44.67
C GLY A 607 -24.39 -7.09 44.24
N GLY A 608 -25.60 -6.52 44.22
CA GLY A 608 -26.83 -7.18 43.76
C GLY A 608 -26.95 -7.26 42.24
N SER A 609 -28.16 -7.50 41.75
CA SER A 609 -28.43 -7.55 40.30
C SER A 609 -28.17 -6.20 39.62
N GLN A 610 -28.00 -6.24 38.29
CA GLN A 610 -27.77 -5.06 37.46
C GLN A 610 -28.78 -5.00 36.31
N SER A 611 -29.05 -3.79 35.85
CA SER A 611 -29.72 -3.51 34.57
C SER A 611 -28.80 -2.67 33.67
N LEU A 612 -28.92 -2.85 32.36
CA LEU A 612 -28.10 -2.20 31.34
C LEU A 612 -29.01 -1.44 30.37
N ASP A 613 -28.72 -0.15 30.19
CA ASP A 613 -29.28 0.72 29.15
C ASP A 613 -28.16 1.06 28.16
N VAL A 614 -28.34 0.72 26.88
CA VAL A 614 -27.34 0.94 25.82
C VAL A 614 -27.88 1.97 24.85
N LYS A 615 -27.09 3.01 24.60
CA LYS A 615 -27.41 4.06 23.63
C LYS A 615 -26.26 4.19 22.66
N VAL A 616 -26.54 4.05 21.38
CA VAL A 616 -25.55 4.29 20.35
C VAL A 616 -26.12 5.18 19.27
N SER A 617 -25.28 6.07 18.74
CA SER A 617 -25.58 6.92 17.61
C SER A 617 -24.42 6.87 16.64
N VAL A 618 -24.70 6.66 15.36
CA VAL A 618 -23.75 6.74 14.26
C VAL A 618 -24.23 7.83 13.31
N SER A 619 -23.41 8.86 13.13
CA SER A 619 -23.73 9.99 12.26
C SER A 619 -22.65 10.18 11.21
N LEU A 620 -23.05 10.42 9.97
CA LEU A 620 -22.13 10.81 8.91
C LEU A 620 -21.72 12.26 9.13
N LEU A 621 -20.42 12.53 9.09
CA LEU A 621 -19.86 13.87 9.11
C LEU A 621 -19.66 14.34 7.66
N ASP A 622 -20.23 15.50 7.30
CA ASP A 622 -20.06 16.10 5.99
C ASP A 622 -18.58 16.39 5.69
N GLN A 623 -18.21 16.23 4.40
CA GLN A 623 -16.83 16.26 3.88
C GLN A 623 -16.13 17.60 4.03
#